data_AF-A0A3E1E1Z6-F1
#
_entry.id   AF-A0A3E1E1Z6-F1
#
_cell.length_a   1.000
_cell.length_b   1.000
_cell.length_c   1.000
_cell.angle_alpha   90.00
_cell.angle_beta   90.00
_cell.angle_gamma   90.00
#
_symmetry.space_group_name_H-M   'P 1'
#
loop_
_entity.id
_entity.type
_entity.pdbx_description
1 polymer ?
#
loop_
_entity_poly.entity_id
_entity_poly.type
_entity_poly.pdbx_seq_one_letter_code
_entity_poly.pdbx_strand_id
1 'polypeptide(L)'
;MKQFGRVLLGSSLLALASCTTPGFDRAWKQSVSSAPRRGEVTGAWAGTWTSAANGHTGKLRCLVEQKDEDTLSFRYWASWAGWMQATFRAEGDVQPGPDGRYRVKGTKKMFPWGTYSHEGVISPDHMEASFRSERSNLGRFEMSRPSGD
;
A
#
# COMPACT_ATOMS: atom_id res chain seq x y z
N MET A 1 0.84 -9.10 -41.14
CA MET A 1 0.56 -8.85 -39.71
C MET A 1 1.87 -8.89 -38.94
N LYS A 2 2.15 -7.84 -38.15
CA LYS A 2 3.17 -7.67 -37.08
C LYS A 2 3.81 -6.29 -37.20
N GLN A 3 3.21 -5.30 -36.55
CA GLN A 3 3.94 -4.14 -36.08
C GLN A 3 4.35 -4.43 -34.63
N PHE A 4 5.66 -4.59 -34.43
CA PHE A 4 6.29 -4.45 -33.14
C PHE A 4 6.66 -2.98 -32.95
N GLY A 5 6.51 -2.48 -31.73
CA GLY A 5 7.24 -1.31 -31.28
C GLY A 5 6.36 -0.23 -30.68
N ARG A 6 6.31 -0.23 -29.34
CA ARG A 6 6.60 0.94 -28.51
C ARG A 6 6.73 0.48 -27.06
N VAL A 7 7.96 0.17 -26.66
CA VAL A 7 8.33 0.09 -25.25
C VAL A 7 8.29 1.52 -24.73
N LEU A 8 7.26 1.85 -23.94
CA LEU A 8 7.27 3.06 -23.14
C LEU A 8 8.07 2.73 -21.87
N LEU A 9 9.30 3.23 -21.82
CA LEU A 9 10.10 3.36 -20.60
C LEU A 9 9.30 4.22 -19.61
N GLY A 10 8.58 3.58 -18.68
CA GLY A 10 7.98 4.25 -17.54
C GLY A 10 9.02 4.46 -16.45
N SER A 11 9.59 5.67 -16.38
CA SER A 11 10.51 6.13 -15.32
C SER A 11 9.97 5.80 -13.92
N SER A 12 10.55 4.79 -13.29
CA SER A 12 10.29 4.44 -11.88
C SER A 12 11.38 5.02 -11.00
N LEU A 13 11.22 6.29 -10.62
CA LEU A 13 11.96 6.94 -9.54
C LEU A 13 11.11 6.89 -8.27
N LEU A 14 11.56 6.14 -7.26
CA LEU A 14 11.31 6.53 -5.88
C LEU A 14 12.55 6.24 -5.03
N ALA A 15 13.27 7.32 -4.78
CA ALA A 15 14.31 7.45 -3.79
C ALA A 15 13.80 7.01 -2.41
N LEU A 16 14.64 6.29 -1.66
CA LEU A 16 14.51 6.16 -0.21
C LEU A 16 14.88 7.50 0.43
N ALA A 17 14.01 8.50 0.27
CA ALA A 17 14.07 9.71 1.08
C ALA A 17 13.24 9.44 2.34
N SER A 18 13.90 9.27 3.48
CA SER A 18 13.30 9.55 4.78
C SER A 18 12.97 11.04 4.84
N CYS A 19 11.88 11.44 4.19
CA CYS A 19 11.37 12.81 4.21
C CYS A 19 9.85 12.67 4.22
N THR A 20 9.19 13.23 5.24
CA THR A 20 7.74 13.48 5.28
C THR A 20 7.21 13.70 3.87
N THR A 21 6.39 12.79 3.31
CA THR A 21 5.76 13.10 2.02
C THR A 21 4.96 14.38 2.25
N PRO A 22 5.28 15.51 1.59
CA PRO A 22 4.51 16.72 1.80
C PRO A 22 3.04 16.41 1.53
N GLY A 23 2.19 16.67 2.53
CA GLY A 23 0.75 16.47 2.41
C GLY A 23 0.21 15.08 2.79
N PHE A 24 1.01 14.12 3.27
CA PHE A 24 0.43 12.87 3.80
C PHE A 24 -0.54 13.17 4.94
N ASP A 25 -0.13 13.93 5.95
CA ASP A 25 -0.98 14.25 7.10
C ASP A 25 -2.24 15.05 6.72
N ARG A 26 -2.12 15.92 5.70
CA ARG A 26 -3.26 16.68 5.18
C ARG A 26 -4.25 15.74 4.49
N ALA A 27 -3.77 14.90 3.59
CA ALA A 27 -4.59 13.92 2.88
C ALA A 27 -5.20 12.90 3.84
N TRP A 28 -4.46 12.50 4.88
CA TRP A 28 -4.93 11.67 5.97
C TRP A 28 -6.11 12.31 6.68
N LYS A 29 -5.94 13.54 7.21
CA LYS A 29 -7.01 14.26 7.89
C LYS A 29 -8.26 14.41 7.01
N GLN A 30 -8.06 14.83 5.75
CA GLN A 30 -9.16 14.96 4.80
C GLN A 30 -9.89 13.63 4.54
N SER A 31 -9.13 12.54 4.38
CA SER A 31 -9.70 11.23 4.10
C SER A 31 -10.35 10.58 5.33
N VAL A 32 -9.90 10.87 6.54
CA VAL A 32 -10.55 10.42 7.79
C VAL A 32 -11.85 11.18 8.03
N SER A 33 -11.87 12.50 7.74
CA SER A 33 -13.09 13.30 7.83
C SER A 33 -14.14 12.94 6.77
N SER A 34 -13.74 12.28 5.69
CA SER A 34 -14.64 11.85 4.63
C SER A 34 -15.11 10.43 4.92
N ALA A 35 -16.41 10.24 5.14
CA ALA A 35 -16.95 8.89 5.26
C ALA A 35 -16.73 8.13 3.94
N PRO A 36 -16.16 6.91 3.97
CA PRO A 36 -16.05 6.11 2.76
C PRO A 36 -17.45 5.83 2.21
N ARG A 37 -17.59 5.87 0.89
CA ARG A 37 -18.83 5.46 0.25
C ARG A 37 -19.06 3.98 0.54
N ARG A 38 -20.32 3.62 0.77
CA ARG A 38 -20.70 2.25 1.13
C ARG A 38 -20.23 1.26 0.05
N GLY A 39 -19.46 0.27 0.45
CA GLY A 39 -18.94 -0.78 -0.44
C GLY A 39 -17.66 -0.43 -1.19
N GLU A 40 -17.15 0.81 -1.09
CA GLU A 40 -15.88 1.18 -1.70
C GLU A 40 -14.71 0.83 -0.77
N VAL A 41 -13.56 0.51 -1.37
CA VAL A 41 -12.32 0.19 -0.64
C VAL A 41 -11.31 1.35 -0.58
N THR A 42 -11.59 2.45 -1.27
CA THR A 42 -10.78 3.67 -1.28
C THR A 42 -10.88 4.43 0.04
N GLY A 43 -9.97 5.38 0.27
CA GLY A 43 -9.91 6.23 1.45
C GLY A 43 -8.89 5.80 2.49
N ALA A 44 -9.12 6.20 3.74
CA ALA A 44 -8.19 6.01 4.84
C ALA A 44 -8.33 4.65 5.51
N TRP A 45 -7.19 4.11 5.91
CA TRP A 45 -7.02 2.83 6.58
C TRP A 45 -5.99 2.98 7.70
N ALA A 46 -6.28 2.45 8.88
CA ALA A 46 -5.39 2.47 10.03
C ALA A 46 -5.19 1.05 10.58
N GLY A 47 -3.99 0.77 11.10
CA GLY A 47 -3.69 -0.54 11.64
C GLY A 47 -2.25 -0.67 12.10
N THR A 48 -1.73 -1.90 11.99
CA THR A 48 -0.36 -2.23 12.40
C THR A 48 0.36 -3.00 11.31
N TRP A 49 1.68 -2.95 11.39
CA TRP A 49 2.55 -3.85 10.63
C TRP A 49 3.36 -4.71 11.57
N THR A 50 3.70 -5.93 11.14
CA THR A 50 4.60 -6.83 11.86
C THR A 50 5.57 -7.48 10.88
N SER A 51 6.87 -7.43 11.18
CA SER A 51 7.91 -8.13 10.42
C SER A 51 8.06 -9.55 10.94
N ALA A 52 7.84 -10.53 10.07
CA ALA A 52 8.13 -11.93 10.40
C ALA A 52 9.63 -12.21 10.64
N ALA A 53 10.52 -11.36 10.11
CA ALA A 53 11.97 -11.60 10.18
C ALA A 53 12.58 -11.28 11.56
N ASN A 54 12.01 -10.30 12.27
CA ASN A 54 12.58 -9.81 13.54
C ASN A 54 11.53 -9.40 14.58
N GLY A 55 10.24 -9.63 14.30
CA GLY A 55 9.15 -9.27 15.21
C GLY A 55 8.91 -7.76 15.36
N HIS A 56 9.64 -6.90 14.65
CA HIS A 56 9.40 -5.47 14.70
C HIS A 56 7.96 -5.17 14.28
N THR A 57 7.32 -4.29 15.02
CA THR A 57 5.95 -3.87 14.77
C THR A 57 5.83 -2.37 14.95
N GLY A 58 4.78 -1.80 14.38
CA GLY A 58 4.42 -0.41 14.62
C GLY A 58 3.13 0.00 13.95
N LYS A 59 2.81 1.29 14.08
CA LYS A 59 1.58 1.85 13.52
C LYS A 59 1.70 1.91 12.01
N LEU A 60 0.57 1.68 11.34
CA LEU A 60 0.45 1.76 9.90
C LEU A 60 -0.79 2.58 9.55
N ARG A 61 -0.60 3.53 8.64
CA ARG A 61 -1.66 4.30 8.00
C ARG A 61 -1.54 4.10 6.50
N CYS A 62 -2.67 4.03 5.81
CA CYS A 62 -2.72 3.88 4.37
C CYS A 62 -3.83 4.75 3.78
N LEU A 63 -3.53 5.39 2.66
CA LEU A 63 -4.50 6.02 1.79
C LEU A 63 -4.59 5.19 0.52
N VAL A 64 -5.79 4.68 0.24
CA VAL A 64 -6.10 3.88 -0.95
C VAL A 64 -6.82 4.77 -1.95
N GLU A 65 -6.24 4.90 -3.15
CA GLU A 65 -6.74 5.73 -4.25
C GLU A 65 -6.94 4.84 -5.48
N GLN A 66 -8.04 5.02 -6.22
CA GLN A 66 -8.19 4.40 -7.54
C GLN A 66 -7.22 5.08 -8.52
N LYS A 67 -6.34 4.30 -9.18
CA LYS A 67 -5.38 4.84 -10.15
C LYS A 67 -5.93 4.78 -11.58
N ASP A 68 -6.47 3.63 -11.95
CA ASP A 68 -7.13 3.35 -13.23
C ASP A 68 -8.17 2.24 -13.02
N GLU A 69 -8.74 1.63 -14.06
CA GLU A 69 -9.85 0.65 -13.94
C GLU A 69 -9.47 -0.58 -13.09
N ASP A 70 -8.23 -1.05 -13.21
CA ASP A 70 -7.79 -2.31 -12.60
C ASP A 70 -6.67 -2.13 -11.55
N THR A 71 -6.26 -0.89 -11.26
CA THR A 71 -5.13 -0.62 -10.34
C THR A 71 -5.51 0.27 -9.17
N LEU A 72 -5.13 -0.16 -7.96
CA LEU A 72 -5.15 0.67 -6.75
C LEU A 72 -3.76 1.21 -6.43
N SER A 73 -3.73 2.48 -6.03
CA SER A 73 -2.55 3.14 -5.46
C SER A 73 -2.67 3.15 -3.94
N PHE A 74 -1.59 2.76 -3.27
CA PHE A 74 -1.47 2.70 -1.81
C PHE A 74 -0.38 3.64 -1.36
N ARG A 75 -0.73 4.62 -0.52
CA ARG A 75 0.24 5.50 0.12
C ARG A 75 0.29 5.18 1.61
N TYR A 76 1.40 4.63 2.05
CA TYR A 76 1.60 4.21 3.42
C TYR A 76 2.38 5.25 4.23
N TRP A 77 2.08 5.32 5.51
CA TRP A 77 2.92 5.86 6.57
C TRP A 77 3.07 4.78 7.64
N ALA A 78 4.31 4.46 8.00
CA ALA A 78 4.62 3.43 8.98
C ALA A 78 5.57 4.00 10.05
N SER A 79 5.38 3.60 11.30
CA SER A 79 6.32 3.91 12.39
C SER A 79 6.99 2.67 12.93
N TRP A 80 8.19 2.82 13.51
CA TRP A 80 8.90 1.76 14.24
C TRP A 80 9.94 2.31 15.21
N ALA A 81 10.42 1.45 16.11
CA ALA A 81 11.44 1.78 17.11
C ALA A 81 11.14 3.07 17.92
N GLY A 82 9.86 3.40 18.13
CA GLY A 82 9.40 4.55 18.91
C GLY A 82 9.52 5.92 18.23
N TRP A 83 10.58 6.17 17.45
CA TRP A 83 10.86 7.49 16.86
C TRP A 83 11.05 7.48 15.33
N MET A 84 11.24 6.31 14.72
CA MET A 84 11.42 6.21 13.28
C MET A 84 10.07 6.11 12.58
N GLN A 85 9.98 6.78 11.43
CA GLN A 85 8.82 6.74 10.57
C GLN A 85 9.24 6.86 9.12
N ALA A 86 8.46 6.26 8.22
CA ALA A 86 8.64 6.41 6.79
C ALA A 86 7.31 6.36 6.07
N THR A 87 7.33 6.94 4.88
CA THR A 87 6.22 6.89 3.94
C THR A 87 6.67 6.21 2.66
N PHE A 88 5.81 5.38 2.09
CA PHE A 88 6.12 4.70 0.83
C PHE A 88 4.85 4.53 -0.02
N ARG A 89 5.05 4.33 -1.32
CA ARG A 89 3.98 4.06 -2.28
C ARG A 89 4.11 2.68 -2.89
N ALA A 90 2.97 2.01 -3.00
CA ALA A 90 2.80 0.77 -3.73
C ALA A 90 1.61 0.91 -4.69
N GLU A 91 1.62 0.10 -5.73
CA GLU A 91 0.53 -0.02 -6.69
C GLU A 91 0.25 -1.50 -6.87
N GLY A 92 -1.03 -1.87 -6.88
CA GLY A 92 -1.43 -3.26 -7.01
C GLY A 92 -2.60 -3.41 -7.95
N ASP A 93 -2.46 -4.40 -8.84
CA ASP A 93 -3.50 -4.85 -9.74
C ASP A 93 -4.59 -5.53 -8.92
N VAL A 94 -5.83 -5.20 -9.24
CA VAL A 94 -7.02 -5.64 -8.54
C VAL A 94 -7.68 -6.77 -9.30
N GLN A 95 -7.99 -7.85 -8.59
CA GLN A 95 -8.83 -8.92 -9.08
C GLN A 95 -10.07 -8.99 -8.18
N PRO A 96 -11.29 -8.81 -8.74
CA PRO A 96 -12.50 -8.97 -7.96
C PRO A 96 -12.60 -10.42 -7.43
N GLY A 97 -12.94 -10.53 -6.15
CA GLY A 97 -13.24 -11.77 -5.46
C GLY A 97 -14.70 -11.83 -5.03
N PRO A 98 -15.12 -12.92 -4.38
CA PRO A 98 -16.47 -13.03 -3.83
C PRO A 98 -16.72 -11.97 -2.75
N ASP A 99 -18.00 -11.64 -2.55
CA ASP A 99 -18.49 -10.83 -1.42
C ASP A 99 -17.90 -9.41 -1.32
N GLY A 100 -17.61 -8.78 -2.47
CA GLY A 100 -17.06 -7.42 -2.51
C GLY A 100 -15.62 -7.31 -2.01
N ARG A 101 -14.90 -8.44 -1.94
CA ARG A 101 -13.48 -8.49 -1.62
C ARG A 101 -12.67 -8.35 -2.89
N TYR A 102 -11.57 -7.63 -2.81
CA TYR A 102 -10.59 -7.54 -3.89
C TYR A 102 -9.30 -8.24 -3.46
N ARG A 103 -8.74 -9.04 -4.36
CA ARG A 103 -7.35 -9.49 -4.25
C ARG A 103 -6.47 -8.48 -4.94
N VAL A 104 -5.42 -8.05 -4.26
CA VAL A 104 -4.47 -7.07 -4.77
C VAL A 104 -3.12 -7.75 -4.91
N LYS A 105 -2.47 -7.59 -6.06
CA LYS A 105 -1.11 -8.08 -6.27
C LYS A 105 -0.28 -7.03 -6.98
N GLY A 106 0.99 -6.93 -6.59
CA GLY A 106 1.91 -6.09 -7.33
C GLY A 106 3.36 -6.43 -7.06
N THR A 107 4.22 -5.98 -7.96
CA THR A 107 5.65 -6.25 -7.89
C THR A 107 6.42 -4.97 -8.17
N LYS A 108 7.47 -4.71 -7.39
CA LYS A 108 8.32 -3.54 -7.52
C LYS A 108 9.78 -3.98 -7.50
N LYS A 109 10.50 -3.68 -8.57
CA LYS A 109 11.97 -3.81 -8.58
C LYS A 109 12.56 -2.62 -7.84
N MET A 110 13.33 -2.91 -6.79
CA MET A 110 14.09 -1.92 -6.04
C MET A 110 15.57 -2.19 -6.24
N PHE A 111 16.16 -1.68 -7.31
CA PHE A 111 17.61 -1.82 -7.53
C PHE A 111 18.40 -0.99 -6.49
N PRO A 112 19.50 -1.50 -5.89
CA PRO A 112 20.10 -2.84 -5.99
C PRO A 112 19.57 -3.87 -4.97
N TRP A 113 18.48 -3.56 -4.26
CA TRP A 113 17.88 -4.34 -3.17
C TRP A 113 17.00 -5.53 -3.60
N GLY A 114 16.83 -5.75 -4.90
CA GLY A 114 16.08 -6.87 -5.47
C GLY A 114 14.63 -6.55 -5.80
N THR A 115 13.85 -7.59 -6.11
CA THR A 115 12.42 -7.46 -6.38
C THR A 115 11.61 -7.66 -5.11
N TYR A 116 10.58 -6.83 -4.93
CA TYR A 116 9.65 -6.92 -3.84
C TYR A 116 8.25 -7.15 -4.39
N SER A 117 7.56 -8.16 -3.88
CA SER A 117 6.17 -8.43 -4.20
C SER A 117 5.28 -8.11 -3.01
N HIS A 118 4.05 -7.73 -3.31
CA HIS A 118 3.01 -7.60 -2.31
C HIS A 118 1.75 -8.28 -2.79
N GLU A 119 1.06 -8.89 -1.85
CA GLU A 119 -0.25 -9.48 -2.05
C GLU A 119 -1.15 -9.06 -0.89
N GLY A 120 -2.43 -8.84 -1.16
CA GLY A 120 -3.38 -8.48 -0.13
C GLY A 120 -4.81 -8.81 -0.49
N VAL A 121 -5.66 -8.74 0.52
CA VAL A 121 -7.11 -8.80 0.39
C VAL A 121 -7.68 -7.57 1.05
N ILE A 122 -8.57 -6.87 0.35
CA ILE A 122 -9.26 -5.69 0.85
C ILE A 122 -10.77 -5.87 0.69
N SER A 123 -11.50 -5.70 1.78
CA SER A 123 -12.96 -5.58 1.82
C SER A 123 -13.34 -4.15 2.20
N PRO A 124 -14.63 -3.78 2.25
CA PRO A 124 -15.03 -2.43 2.66
C PRO A 124 -14.62 -2.04 4.09
N ASP A 125 -14.35 -3.01 4.97
CA ASP A 125 -14.11 -2.82 6.40
C ASP A 125 -12.73 -3.33 6.88
N HIS A 126 -12.11 -4.25 6.15
CA HIS A 126 -10.86 -4.90 6.54
C HIS A 126 -9.87 -4.96 5.39
N MET A 127 -8.58 -4.78 5.71
CA MET A 127 -7.49 -4.94 4.75
C MET A 127 -6.35 -5.73 5.39
N GLU A 128 -5.93 -6.78 4.70
CA GLU A 128 -4.71 -7.52 5.01
C GLU A 128 -3.78 -7.49 3.82
N ALA A 129 -2.50 -7.26 4.08
CA ALA A 129 -1.48 -7.34 3.06
C ALA A 129 -0.22 -8.01 3.61
N SER A 130 0.54 -8.62 2.71
CA SER A 130 1.85 -9.20 2.97
C SER A 130 2.84 -8.66 1.97
N PHE A 131 3.99 -8.23 2.45
CA PHE A 131 5.10 -7.73 1.64
C PHE A 131 6.28 -8.70 1.70
N ARG A 132 6.77 -9.17 0.56
CA ARG A 132 7.86 -10.13 0.43
C ARG A 132 9.01 -9.53 -0.36
N SER A 133 10.24 -9.80 0.08
CA SER A 133 11.44 -9.56 -0.73
C SER A 133 12.02 -10.89 -1.23
N GLU A 134 12.81 -10.86 -2.29
CA GLU A 134 13.54 -12.05 -2.79
C GLU A 134 14.43 -12.72 -1.72
N ARG A 135 14.89 -11.96 -0.70
CA ARG A 135 15.81 -12.44 0.34
C ARG A 135 15.17 -12.69 1.71
N SER A 136 13.94 -12.25 1.95
CA SER A 136 13.25 -12.47 3.22
C SER A 136 11.73 -12.29 3.13
N ASN A 137 11.06 -13.05 3.99
CA ASN A 137 9.64 -12.97 4.31
C ASN A 137 9.44 -12.14 5.58
N LEU A 138 8.33 -11.46 5.87
CA LEU A 138 7.07 -11.12 5.19
C LEU A 138 6.47 -10.06 6.12
N GLY A 139 6.47 -8.78 5.75
CA GLY A 139 5.77 -7.78 6.55
C GLY A 139 4.28 -8.04 6.45
N ARG A 140 3.57 -8.37 7.54
CA ARG A 140 2.11 -8.49 7.56
C ARG A 140 1.50 -7.17 8.00
N PHE A 141 0.53 -6.68 7.23
CA PHE A 141 -0.27 -5.51 7.54
C PHE A 141 -1.67 -5.97 7.86
N GLU A 142 -2.22 -5.46 8.96
CA GLU A 142 -3.61 -5.68 9.37
C GLU A 142 -4.22 -4.31 9.64
N MET A 143 -5.26 -3.95 8.88
CA MET A 143 -5.81 -2.60 8.86
C MET A 143 -7.33 -2.63 8.79
N SER A 144 -7.94 -1.62 9.40
CA SER A 144 -9.39 -1.38 9.40
C SER A 144 -9.66 0.09 9.09
N ARG A 145 -10.94 0.43 8.94
CA ARG A 145 -11.34 1.84 8.83
C ARG A 145 -10.97 2.58 10.11
N PRO A 146 -10.35 3.77 10.02
CA PRO A 146 -10.05 4.55 11.19
C PRO A 146 -11.35 4.95 11.89
N SER A 147 -11.48 4.59 13.16
CA SER A 147 -12.36 5.31 14.08
C SER A 147 -11.89 6.77 14.08
N GLY A 148 -12.78 7.75 13.92
CA GLY A 148 -12.38 9.16 13.99
C GLY A 148 -11.57 9.40 15.27
N ASP A 149 -10.32 9.85 15.11
CA ASP A 149 -9.42 10.23 16.22
C ASP A 149 -9.92 11.51 16.92
#